data_AF-H2KZC6-F1
#
_entry.id   AF-H2KZC6-F1
#
_cell.length_a   1.000
_cell.length_b   1.000
_cell.length_c   1.000
_cell.angle_alpha   90.00
_cell.angle_beta   90.00
_cell.angle_gamma   90.00
#
_symmetry.space_group_name_H-M   'P 1'
#
loop_
_entity.id
_entity.type
_entity.pdbx_description
1 polymer ?
#
loop_
_entity_poly.entity_id
_entity_poly.type
_entity_poly.pdbx_seq_one_letter_code
_entity_poly.pdbx_strand_id
1 'polypeptide(L)'
;MAQIIDFFAAFRGYYSDGSTFIQIISLGSHHNLSVHISERMLSESGIKLGNFLSATVSLAEHPKNFQLKRLNLQVTVEGNFAKVHGIEANLEKNADGILVFSTNNFASAKATNQGLEIGRYKITVQAVKPSEKDLFNGMKFFGTVEEKISGLTRRVASNNTNQVIGEGFRNMSISGKRTVS
;
A
#
# COMPACT_ATOMS: atom_id res chain seq x y z
N MET A 1 -2.29 20.02 23.67
CA MET A 1 -3.57 19.61 23.05
C MET A 1 -3.48 18.13 22.75
N ALA A 2 -4.47 17.34 23.18
CA ALA A 2 -4.52 15.91 22.90
C ALA A 2 -5.30 15.64 21.60
N GLN A 3 -4.87 14.67 20.80
CA GLN A 3 -5.51 14.28 19.54
C GLN A 3 -5.79 12.78 19.55
N ILE A 4 -6.88 12.37 18.90
CA ILE A 4 -7.17 10.95 18.66
C ILE A 4 -6.53 10.57 17.33
N ILE A 5 -5.62 9.61 17.36
CA ILE A 5 -4.88 9.13 16.19
C ILE A 5 -5.16 7.65 16.01
N ASP A 6 -5.37 7.24 14.75
CA ASP A 6 -5.48 5.82 14.38
C ASP A 6 -4.11 5.23 14.13
N PHE A 7 -3.93 3.97 14.52
CA PHE A 7 -2.70 3.20 14.39
C PHE A 7 -2.97 1.80 13.86
N PHE A 8 -1.89 1.20 13.36
CA PHE A 8 -1.77 -0.23 13.11
C PHE A 8 -0.69 -0.84 14.01
N ALA A 9 -1.05 -1.92 14.71
CA ALA A 9 -0.14 -2.73 15.51
C ALA A 9 0.71 -3.61 14.57
N ALA A 10 1.86 -3.11 14.15
CA ALA A 10 2.51 -3.59 12.93
C ALA A 10 3.65 -4.59 13.15
N PHE A 11 4.39 -4.45 14.25
CA PHE A 11 5.59 -5.25 14.54
C PHE A 11 5.70 -5.55 16.02
N ARG A 12 6.10 -6.77 16.38
CA ARG A 12 6.46 -7.17 17.74
C ARG A 12 7.98 -7.19 17.89
N GLY A 13 8.49 -6.46 18.86
CA GLY A 13 9.90 -6.46 19.23
C GLY A 13 10.12 -6.89 20.68
N TYR A 14 11.38 -6.93 21.08
CA TYR A 14 11.82 -7.30 22.43
C TYR A 14 12.69 -6.19 23.00
N TYR A 15 12.44 -5.82 24.25
CA TYR A 15 13.36 -5.01 25.04
C TYR A 15 14.56 -5.85 25.48
N SER A 16 15.60 -5.20 25.99
CA SER A 16 16.83 -5.86 26.45
C SER A 16 16.61 -6.84 27.61
N ASP A 17 15.53 -6.66 28.37
CA ASP A 17 15.11 -7.55 29.46
C ASP A 17 14.28 -8.76 28.97
N GLY A 18 14.06 -8.89 27.66
CA GLY A 18 13.26 -9.95 27.05
C GLY A 18 11.76 -9.68 27.03
N SER A 19 11.27 -8.61 27.66
CA SER A 19 9.86 -8.24 27.60
C SER A 19 9.47 -7.77 26.20
N THR A 20 8.22 -8.05 25.79
CA THR A 20 7.76 -7.73 24.44
C THR A 20 7.10 -6.36 24.34
N PHE A 21 7.28 -5.72 23.20
CA PHE A 21 6.51 -4.55 22.79
C PHE A 21 5.89 -4.77 21.43
N ILE A 22 4.81 -4.04 21.17
CA ILE A 22 4.27 -3.86 19.83
C ILE A 22 4.57 -2.42 19.41
N GLN A 23 5.18 -2.28 18.23
CA GLN A 23 5.30 -1.02 17.54
C GLN A 23 3.98 -0.71 16.85
N ILE A 24 3.32 0.35 17.33
CA ILE A 24 2.15 0.93 16.68
C ILE A 24 2.60 2.05 15.75
N ILE A 25 2.05 2.09 14.54
CA ILE A 25 2.41 3.07 13.51
C ILE A 25 1.13 3.78 13.05
N SER A 26 1.16 5.11 13.03
CA SER A 26 0.00 5.93 12.70
C SER A 26 -0.46 5.72 11.26
N LEU A 27 -1.78 5.73 11.08
CA LEU A 27 -2.47 5.69 9.79
C LEU A 27 -2.80 7.11 9.31
N GLY A 28 -3.07 7.25 8.01
CA GLY A 28 -3.49 8.53 7.41
C GLY A 28 -2.56 9.71 7.71
N SER A 29 -3.07 10.93 7.64
CA SER A 29 -2.31 12.20 7.64
C SER A 29 -1.32 12.43 8.79
N HIS A 30 -1.35 11.62 9.84
CA HIS A 30 -0.37 11.63 10.93
C HIS A 30 0.90 10.82 10.61
N HIS A 31 1.09 10.46 9.33
CA HIS A 31 2.26 9.78 8.76
C HIS A 31 3.54 10.20 9.49
N ASN A 32 4.19 9.22 10.14
CA ASN A 32 5.51 9.26 10.83
C ASN A 32 5.46 8.97 12.33
N LEU A 33 4.30 9.05 13.00
CA LEU A 33 4.23 8.68 14.40
C LEU A 33 4.36 7.17 14.55
N SER A 34 5.40 6.75 15.27
CA SER A 34 5.67 5.35 15.55
C SER A 34 6.12 5.23 16.99
N VAL A 35 5.43 4.40 17.77
CA VAL A 35 5.62 4.29 19.21
C VAL A 35 5.70 2.82 19.61
N HIS A 36 6.61 2.50 20.52
CA HIS A 36 6.69 1.20 21.15
C HIS A 36 5.81 1.19 22.40
N ILE A 37 4.84 0.29 22.45
CA ILE A 37 3.98 0.10 23.62
C ILE A 37 4.19 -1.32 24.13
N SER A 38 4.30 -1.48 25.45
CA SER A 38 4.35 -2.81 26.06
C SER A 38 3.19 -3.65 25.54
N GLU A 39 3.48 -4.87 25.08
CA GLU A 39 2.45 -5.75 24.56
C GLU A 39 1.41 -6.09 25.63
N ARG A 40 1.85 -6.21 26.89
CA ARG A 40 0.95 -6.41 28.04
C ARG A 40 -0.08 -5.29 28.14
N MET A 41 0.35 -4.03 28.08
CA MET A 41 -0.54 -2.86 28.17
C MET A 41 -1.60 -2.85 27.06
N LEU A 42 -1.22 -3.21 25.83
CA LEU A 42 -2.17 -3.32 24.72
C LEU A 42 -3.13 -4.50 24.92
N SER A 43 -2.62 -5.63 25.42
CA SER A 43 -3.44 -6.83 25.64
C SER A 43 -4.51 -6.63 26.71
N GLU A 44 -4.23 -5.81 27.73
CA GLU A 44 -5.21 -5.39 28.75
C GLU A 44 -6.37 -4.58 28.14
N SER A 45 -6.13 -3.93 27.00
CA SER A 45 -7.15 -3.24 26.19
C SER A 45 -7.72 -4.10 25.06
N GLY A 46 -7.44 -5.40 25.05
CA GLY A 46 -7.90 -6.35 24.03
C GLY A 46 -7.22 -6.19 22.66
N ILE A 47 -6.10 -5.47 22.58
CA ILE A 47 -5.37 -5.20 21.34
C ILE A 47 -4.21 -6.17 21.20
N LYS A 48 -4.05 -6.72 19.99
CA LYS A 48 -3.00 -7.67 19.63
C LYS A 48 -2.26 -7.21 18.37
N LEU A 49 -1.12 -7.85 18.09
CA LEU A 49 -0.40 -7.67 16.83
C LEU A 49 -1.35 -7.88 15.63
N GLY A 50 -1.30 -6.99 14.64
CA GLY A 50 -2.19 -6.97 13.48
C GLY A 50 -3.53 -6.27 13.70
N ASN A 51 -3.83 -5.78 14.90
CA ASN A 51 -5.03 -4.96 15.10
C ASN A 51 -4.83 -3.52 14.63
N PHE A 52 -5.95 -2.93 14.20
CA PHE A 52 -6.07 -1.49 14.09
C PHE A 52 -6.63 -0.94 15.39
N LEU A 53 -6.20 0.24 15.78
CA LEU A 53 -6.58 0.86 17.05
C LEU A 53 -6.61 2.37 16.93
N SER A 54 -7.33 3.04 17.82
CA SER A 54 -7.16 4.47 18.07
C SER A 54 -6.55 4.69 19.44
N ALA A 55 -5.82 5.80 19.60
CA ALA A 55 -5.27 6.21 20.88
C ALA A 55 -5.32 7.73 21.03
N THR A 56 -5.41 8.19 22.27
CA THR A 56 -5.21 9.60 22.60
C THR A 56 -3.73 9.89 22.70
N VAL A 57 -3.23 10.82 21.89
CA VAL A 57 -1.85 11.24 21.82
C VAL A 57 -1.72 12.68 22.28
N SER A 58 -0.77 12.93 23.20
CA SER A 58 -0.40 14.25 23.71
C SER A 58 1.12 14.42 23.55
N LEU A 59 1.58 15.65 23.31
CA LEU A 59 3.02 15.93 23.15
C LEU A 59 3.86 15.57 24.38
N ALA A 60 3.24 15.53 25.57
CA ALA A 60 3.94 15.32 26.85
C ALA A 60 3.82 13.88 27.40
N GLU A 61 3.02 13.01 26.77
CA GLU A 61 2.65 11.73 27.34
C GLU A 61 2.67 10.60 26.31
N HIS A 62 2.91 9.38 26.78
CA HIS A 62 2.72 8.19 25.96
C HIS A 62 1.26 8.07 25.50
N PRO A 63 1.01 7.51 24.30
CA PRO A 63 -0.34 7.20 23.85
C PRO A 63 -1.10 6.39 24.90
N LYS A 64 -2.37 6.76 25.10
CA LYS A 64 -3.25 6.14 26.10
C LYS A 64 -4.68 6.01 25.57
N ASN A 65 -5.57 5.42 26.37
CA ASN A 65 -6.98 5.18 26.01
C ASN A 65 -7.10 4.38 24.71
N PHE A 66 -6.39 3.26 24.62
CA PHE A 66 -6.38 2.44 23.41
C PHE A 66 -7.75 1.83 23.16
N GLN A 67 -8.26 1.97 21.94
CA GLN A 67 -9.52 1.37 21.52
C GLN A 67 -9.33 0.57 20.25
N LEU A 68 -9.82 -0.67 20.25
CA LEU A 68 -9.78 -1.54 19.08
C LEU A 68 -10.64 -0.95 17.95
N LYS A 69 -10.07 -0.85 16.75
CA LYS A 69 -10.75 -0.40 15.54
C LYS A 69 -10.90 -1.57 14.58
N ARG A 70 -12.12 -1.80 14.09
CA ARG A 70 -12.39 -2.81 13.07
C ARG A 70 -12.31 -2.17 11.69
N LEU A 71 -11.31 -2.55 10.91
CA LEU A 71 -11.22 -2.23 9.49
C LEU A 71 -11.42 -3.51 8.69
N ASN A 72 -12.18 -3.43 7.59
CA ASN A 72 -12.39 -4.56 6.68
C ASN A 72 -11.19 -4.73 5.75
N LEU A 73 -10.04 -5.06 6.33
CA LEU A 73 -8.78 -5.30 5.63
C LEU A 73 -8.30 -6.71 5.95
N GLN A 74 -7.72 -7.38 4.96
CA GLN A 74 -7.18 -8.72 5.15
C GLN A 74 -5.82 -8.61 5.85
N VAL A 75 -5.76 -9.04 7.12
CA VAL A 75 -4.53 -9.02 7.92
C VAL A 75 -4.07 -10.43 8.19
N THR A 76 -2.77 -10.68 7.99
CA THR A 76 -2.10 -11.90 8.45
C THR A 76 -0.97 -11.53 9.41
N VAL A 77 -0.61 -12.47 10.29
CA VAL A 77 0.51 -12.31 11.21
C VAL A 77 1.49 -13.45 10.94
N GLU A 78 2.72 -13.09 10.59
CA GLU A 78 3.81 -14.02 10.32
C GLU A 78 4.96 -13.72 11.29
N GLY A 79 5.12 -14.58 12.29
CA GLY A 79 6.10 -14.38 13.36
C GLY A 79 5.86 -13.07 14.11
N ASN A 80 6.78 -12.12 13.93
CA ASN A 80 6.76 -10.83 14.61
C ASN A 80 6.17 -9.69 13.77
N PHE A 81 5.67 -9.97 12.57
CA PHE A 81 5.13 -8.95 11.68
C PHE A 81 3.66 -9.18 11.38
N ALA A 82 2.91 -8.09 11.34
CA ALA A 82 1.60 -8.06 10.73
C ALA A 82 1.71 -7.53 9.30
N LYS A 83 1.01 -8.18 8.37
CA LYS A 83 0.93 -7.82 6.96
C LYS A 83 -0.52 -7.53 6.61
N VAL A 84 -0.74 -6.51 5.78
CA VAL A 84 -2.06 -6.14 5.30
C VAL A 84 -2.10 -6.35 3.79
N HIS A 85 -2.93 -7.28 3.36
CA HIS A 85 -3.04 -7.71 1.97
C HIS A 85 -4.10 -6.93 1.21
N GLY A 86 -3.98 -6.96 -0.11
CA GLY A 86 -5.01 -6.48 -0.99
C GLY A 86 -5.21 -4.97 -0.97
N ILE A 87 -4.19 -4.20 -0.58
CA ILE A 87 -4.26 -2.74 -0.58
C ILE A 87 -4.08 -2.24 -2.01
N GLU A 88 -5.07 -1.50 -2.52
CA GLU A 88 -4.91 -0.77 -3.77
C GLU A 88 -4.05 0.48 -3.55
N ALA A 89 -3.05 0.66 -4.40
CA ALA A 89 -2.13 1.79 -4.32
C ALA A 89 -1.75 2.31 -5.71
N ASN A 90 -1.49 3.62 -5.78
CA ASN A 90 -0.82 4.22 -6.92
C ASN A 90 0.70 4.14 -6.68
N LEU A 91 1.44 3.62 -7.64
CA LEU A 91 2.90 3.65 -7.62
C LEU A 91 3.38 4.93 -8.32
N GLU A 92 4.15 5.73 -7.60
CA GLU A 92 4.70 7.01 -8.07
C GLU A 92 6.13 7.22 -7.57
N LYS A 93 6.85 8.19 -8.14
CA LYS A 93 8.15 8.61 -7.61
C LYS A 93 7.96 9.72 -6.59
N ASN A 94 8.59 9.59 -5.42
CA ASN A 94 8.64 10.67 -4.44
C ASN A 94 9.63 11.78 -4.88
N ALA A 95 9.80 12.81 -4.06
CA ALA A 95 10.72 13.93 -4.32
C ALA A 95 12.19 13.49 -4.49
N ASP A 96 12.58 12.36 -3.89
CA ASP A 96 13.93 11.77 -4.01
C ASP A 96 14.08 10.84 -5.22
N GLY A 97 13.03 10.72 -6.07
CA GLY A 97 13.02 9.85 -7.24
C GLY A 97 12.78 8.37 -6.95
N ILE A 98 12.41 8.01 -5.71
CA ILE A 98 12.19 6.64 -5.23
C ILE A 98 10.76 6.22 -5.50
N LEU A 99 10.57 4.99 -5.98
CA LEU A 99 9.24 4.42 -6.18
C LEU A 99 8.58 4.10 -4.84
N VAL A 100 7.42 4.72 -4.61
CA VAL A 100 6.58 4.57 -3.43
C VAL A 100 5.14 4.27 -3.84
N PHE A 101 4.46 3.50 -3.00
CA PHE A 101 3.04 3.25 -3.06
C PHE A 101 2.30 4.28 -2.21
N SER A 102 1.47 5.08 -2.86
CA SER A 102 0.53 5.99 -2.23
C SER A 102 -0.79 5.26 -1.96
N THR A 103 -1.21 5.24 -0.70
CA THR A 103 -2.38 4.47 -0.22
C THR A 103 -3.32 5.38 0.57
N ASN A 104 -4.60 5.04 0.65
CA ASN A 104 -5.58 5.81 1.43
C ASN A 104 -5.50 5.53 2.94
N ASN A 105 -5.05 4.33 3.32
CA ASN A 105 -5.09 3.86 4.71
C ASN A 105 -3.76 4.05 5.44
N PHE A 106 -2.65 3.93 4.73
CA PHE A 106 -1.29 3.96 5.30
C PHE A 106 -0.49 5.15 4.76
N ALA A 107 0.60 5.47 5.46
CA ALA A 107 1.64 6.30 4.88
C ALA A 107 2.23 5.68 3.63
N SER A 108 2.85 6.54 2.81
CA SER A 108 3.59 6.12 1.63
C SER A 108 4.52 4.96 2.01
N ALA A 109 4.38 3.86 1.27
CA ALA A 109 5.14 2.65 1.49
C ALA A 109 6.18 2.50 0.40
N LYS A 110 7.44 2.30 0.74
CA LYS A 110 8.50 2.10 -0.27
C LYS A 110 8.20 0.85 -1.09
N ALA A 111 8.32 0.91 -2.41
CA ALA A 111 8.25 -0.28 -3.24
C ALA A 111 9.52 -1.13 -3.04
N THR A 112 9.36 -2.42 -2.76
CA THR A 112 10.51 -3.34 -2.64
C THR A 112 11.26 -3.52 -3.95
N ASN A 113 10.55 -3.44 -5.09
CA ASN A 113 11.13 -3.44 -6.43
C ASN A 113 11.14 -2.03 -7.02
N GLN A 114 12.32 -1.46 -7.21
CA GLN A 114 12.52 -0.11 -7.76
C GLN A 114 12.56 -0.05 -9.30
N GLY A 115 12.38 -1.19 -9.99
CA GLY A 115 12.25 -1.29 -11.44
C GLY A 115 10.81 -1.37 -11.95
N LEU A 116 9.82 -1.17 -11.08
CA LEU A 116 8.40 -1.22 -11.45
C LEU A 116 7.99 -0.01 -12.30
N GLU A 117 7.11 -0.26 -13.26
CA GLU A 117 6.48 0.81 -14.03
C GLU A 117 5.47 1.58 -13.17
N ILE A 118 5.39 2.89 -13.34
CA ILE A 118 4.37 3.73 -12.70
C ILE A 118 2.97 3.24 -13.11
N GLY A 119 2.06 3.11 -12.14
CA GLY A 119 0.74 2.55 -12.39
C GLY A 119 -0.02 2.20 -11.11
N ARG A 120 -1.15 1.51 -11.25
CA ARG A 120 -1.95 1.02 -10.12
C ARG A 120 -1.63 -0.43 -9.81
N TYR A 121 -1.55 -0.74 -8.53
CA TYR A 121 -1.18 -2.06 -8.03
C TYR A 121 -2.05 -2.43 -6.84
N LYS A 122 -2.24 -3.73 -6.67
CA LYS A 122 -2.63 -4.31 -5.40
C LYS A 122 -1.38 -4.81 -4.72
N ILE A 123 -1.21 -4.45 -3.46
CA ILE A 123 0.01 -4.68 -2.70
C ILE A 123 -0.28 -5.27 -1.33
N THR A 124 0.70 -5.99 -0.81
CA THR A 124 0.82 -6.28 0.62
C THR A 124 1.64 -5.18 1.28
N VAL A 125 1.12 -4.56 2.34
CA VAL A 125 1.81 -3.56 3.17
C VAL A 125 2.35 -4.21 4.44
N GLN A 126 3.59 -3.90 4.79
CA GLN A 126 4.26 -4.37 6.00
C GLN A 126 5.13 -3.26 6.61
N ALA A 127 5.30 -3.27 7.93
CA ALA A 127 6.18 -2.34 8.62
C ALA A 127 7.67 -2.64 8.36
N VAL A 128 8.44 -1.57 8.21
CA VAL A 128 9.91 -1.61 8.15
C VAL A 128 10.46 -1.90 9.54
N LYS A 129 11.42 -2.82 9.65
CA LYS A 129 12.11 -3.04 10.92
C LYS A 129 12.87 -1.78 11.34
N PRO A 130 12.88 -1.43 12.64
CA PRO A 130 13.68 -0.30 13.11
C PRO A 130 15.16 -0.36 12.67
N SER A 131 15.75 -1.56 12.60
CA SER A 131 17.13 -1.79 12.15
C SER A 131 17.36 -1.59 10.65
N GLU A 132 16.30 -1.58 9.84
CA GLU A 132 16.36 -1.47 8.37
C GLU A 132 15.95 -0.07 7.89
N LYS A 133 15.69 0.88 8.81
CA LYS A 133 15.14 2.21 8.50
C LYS A 133 15.90 2.93 7.38
N ASP A 134 17.23 2.84 7.36
CA ASP A 134 18.06 3.54 6.36
C ASP A 134 17.90 2.93 4.97
N LEU A 135 17.70 1.61 4.87
CA LEU A 135 17.41 0.92 3.60
C LEU A 135 16.06 1.35 3.01
N PHE A 136 15.16 1.86 3.84
CA PHE A 136 13.82 2.30 3.45
C PHE A 136 13.64 3.82 3.50
N ASN A 137 14.73 4.59 3.50
CA ASN A 137 14.69 6.07 3.44
C ASN A 137 13.83 6.69 4.54
N GLY A 138 13.84 6.10 5.74
CA GLY A 138 13.06 6.57 6.87
C GLY A 138 11.56 6.24 6.83
N MET A 139 11.06 5.64 5.74
CA MET A 139 9.67 5.21 5.63
C MET A 139 9.34 4.13 6.66
N LYS A 140 8.10 4.14 7.15
CA LYS A 140 7.62 3.20 8.16
C LYS A 140 7.03 1.92 7.57
N PHE A 141 6.66 1.98 6.30
CA PHE A 141 6.06 0.87 5.57
C PHE A 141 6.80 0.60 4.28
N PHE A 142 6.75 -0.65 3.83
CA PHE A 142 7.08 -1.05 2.48
C PHE A 142 5.94 -1.88 1.87
N GLY A 143 5.86 -1.84 0.56
CA GLY A 143 4.86 -2.55 -0.22
C GLY A 143 5.51 -3.58 -1.13
N THR A 144 4.91 -4.78 -1.18
CA THR A 144 5.24 -5.82 -2.15
C THR A 144 4.05 -6.02 -3.08
N VAL A 145 4.30 -6.08 -4.39
CA VAL A 145 3.26 -6.23 -5.39
C VAL A 145 2.63 -7.63 -5.30
N GLU A 146 1.29 -7.67 -5.25
CA GLU A 146 0.49 -8.87 -5.46
C GLU A 146 0.09 -8.98 -6.93
N GLU A 147 -0.50 -7.90 -7.48
CA GLU A 147 -0.93 -7.82 -8.87
C GLU A 147 -0.85 -6.38 -9.41
N LYS A 148 -0.58 -6.24 -10.70
CA LYS A 148 -0.73 -4.95 -11.41
C LYS A 148 -2.19 -4.79 -11.79
N ILE A 149 -2.79 -3.67 -11.37
CA ILE A 149 -4.15 -3.31 -11.75
C ILE A 149 -4.05 -2.64 -13.11
N SER A 150 -4.14 -3.44 -14.17
CA SER A 150 -4.32 -2.92 -15.52
C SER A 150 -5.55 -2.04 -15.53
N GLY A 151 -5.42 -0.81 -16.02
CA GLY A 151 -6.56 0.08 -16.13
C GLY A 151 -7.70 -0.65 -16.82
N LEU A 152 -8.88 -0.67 -16.18
CA LEU A 152 -10.10 -0.49 -16.94
C LEU A 152 -9.83 0.74 -17.80
N THR A 153 -9.45 0.53 -19.07
CA THR A 153 -9.76 1.52 -20.08
C THR A 153 -11.20 1.83 -19.82
N ARG A 154 -11.47 3.07 -19.38
CA ARG A 154 -12.79 3.63 -19.49
C ARG A 154 -13.13 3.36 -20.95
N ARG A 155 -14.02 2.39 -21.22
CA ARG A 155 -14.74 2.37 -22.47
C ARG A 155 -15.47 3.69 -22.42
N VAL A 156 -14.84 4.74 -22.93
CA VAL A 156 -15.55 5.89 -23.42
C VAL A 156 -16.44 5.25 -24.46
N ALA A 157 -17.71 5.06 -24.09
CA ALA A 157 -18.73 4.77 -25.07
C ALA A 157 -18.59 5.90 -26.08
N SER A 158 -17.97 5.57 -27.20
CA SER A 158 -17.86 6.43 -28.36
C SER A 158 -19.28 6.59 -28.86
N ASN A 159 -20.02 7.54 -28.30
CA ASN A 159 -21.13 8.16 -28.98
C ASN A 159 -20.56 9.13 -30.01
N ASN A 160 -19.81 8.59 -30.96
CA ASN A 160 -19.62 9.17 -32.27
C ASN A 160 -20.20 8.16 -33.24
N THR A 161 -21.48 8.33 -33.51
CA THR A 161 -22.09 7.91 -34.76
C THR A 161 -21.32 8.57 -35.90
N ASN A 162 -20.39 7.83 -36.48
CA ASN A 162 -20.09 7.88 -37.91
C ASN A 162 -19.66 6.48 -38.32
N GLN A 163 -20.70 5.68 -38.57
CA GLN A 163 -20.65 4.37 -39.18
C GLN A 163 -20.18 4.56 -40.63
N VAL A 164 -18.94 4.17 -40.96
CA VAL A 164 -18.58 3.83 -42.33
C VAL A 164 -18.54 2.31 -42.39
N ILE A 165 -19.58 1.76 -42.97
CA ILE A 165 -19.77 0.33 -43.24
C ILE A 165 -18.81 -0.04 -44.38
N GLY A 166 -18.03 -1.09 -44.18
CA GLY A 166 -17.05 -1.57 -45.15
C GLY A 166 -17.61 -2.51 -46.22
N GLU A 167 -16.78 -2.79 -47.21
CA GLU A 167 -16.76 -4.00 -48.04
C GLU A 167 -15.27 -4.25 -48.32
N GLY A 168 -14.68 -5.44 -48.35
CA GLY A 168 -15.15 -6.79 -48.60
C GLY A 168 -13.96 -7.50 -49.26
N PHE A 169 -13.65 -8.73 -48.85
CA PHE A 169 -12.54 -9.54 -49.35
C PHE A 169 -12.52 -9.69 -50.88
N ARG A 170 -11.31 -9.78 -51.51
CA ARG A 170 -10.90 -10.86 -52.46
C ARG A 170 -9.49 -10.68 -53.09
N ASN A 171 -8.63 -11.66 -52.77
CA ASN A 171 -7.74 -12.49 -53.60
C ASN A 171 -6.82 -11.93 -54.72
N MET A 172 -5.52 -12.21 -54.51
CA MET A 172 -4.57 -12.98 -55.35
C MET A 172 -4.49 -12.78 -56.89
N SER A 173 -3.25 -12.45 -57.31
CA SER A 173 -2.42 -13.13 -58.33
C SER A 173 -2.49 -12.77 -59.83
N ILE A 174 -1.27 -12.52 -60.36
CA ILE A 174 -0.70 -12.94 -61.66
C ILE A 174 -0.86 -12.02 -62.90
N SER A 175 0.33 -11.55 -63.33
CA SER A 175 0.90 -11.58 -64.70
C SER A 175 0.11 -11.10 -65.93
N GLY A 176 0.73 -10.18 -66.68
CA GLY A 176 0.88 -10.37 -68.12
C GLY A 176 0.42 -9.23 -69.05
N LYS A 177 1.41 -8.61 -69.72
CA LYS A 177 1.46 -8.09 -71.12
C LYS A 177 0.36 -7.16 -71.68
N ARG A 178 0.86 -6.04 -72.29
CA ARG A 178 0.55 -5.35 -73.58
C ARG A 178 -0.82 -5.67 -74.24
N THR A 179 -1.56 -4.73 -74.85
CA THR A 179 -1.16 -3.94 -76.04
C THR A 179 -2.22 -2.85 -76.40
N VAL A 180 -1.76 -1.84 -77.17
CA VAL A 180 -2.39 -0.77 -77.99
C VAL A 180 -3.91 -0.60 -78.09
N SER A 181 -4.34 0.67 -78.12
CA SER A 181 -4.92 1.32 -79.31
C SER A 181 -4.60 2.81 -79.27
#